data_AF-A0A937BHK8-F1
#
_entry.id   AF-A0A937BHK8-F1
#
_cell.length_a   1.000
_cell.length_b   1.000
_cell.length_c   1.000
_cell.angle_alpha   90.00
_cell.angle_beta   90.00
_cell.angle_gamma   90.00
#
_symmetry.space_group_name_H-M   'P 1'
#
loop_
_entity.id
_entity.type
_entity.pdbx_description
1 polymer ?
#
loop_
_entity_poly.entity_id
_entity_poly.type
_entity_poly.pdbx_seq_one_letter_code
_entity_poly.pdbx_strand_id
1 'polypeptide(L)'
;MPRLARIDFPGLLHHVIARGINRQAVFIGKPDYADFLERVETSKEKVPNEILAWALMPNHFHLLIRSGPKGMIPFMRRLMTGYAGAFNLRHQRTGHLFSNRYKSIVCDENSYLLELVRYIHLNPLRAGLVKTVKDLEEFPYTGHSVLLKKNKAPWQSTEVVLRLFSKKLSTARDLYLSFIGNGASQGHREDLVGGGLGRSLGGAPRQVPHDSLKDRQLYDSRVLGSGDFVESVLKVVEKEEEIKRSIVRENLSLDEIGQRVADKCSINVEWLYLRNRTHRVSEAKALLVFLATEYLGKNNVEMSRLVKMTPAAAGRARMKGFNIAREINAESWMKVN
;
A
#
# COMPACT_ATOMS: atom_id res chain seq x y z
N MET A 1 -10.93 -0.37 -20.27
CA MET A 1 -10.20 -1.62 -19.94
C MET A 1 -10.30 -1.91 -18.45
N PRO A 2 -10.52 -3.18 -18.05
CA PRO A 2 -10.42 -3.59 -16.65
C PRO A 2 -9.00 -3.34 -16.15
N ARG A 3 -8.85 -2.75 -14.96
CA ARG A 3 -7.52 -2.52 -14.38
C ARG A 3 -7.09 -3.75 -13.58
N LEU A 4 -5.83 -4.14 -13.73
CA LEU A 4 -5.22 -5.19 -12.92
C LEU A 4 -5.26 -4.83 -11.42
N ALA A 5 -5.38 -5.86 -10.59
CA ALA A 5 -5.29 -5.73 -9.14
C ALA A 5 -3.91 -5.22 -8.72
N ARG A 6 -3.83 -4.58 -7.54
CA ARG A 6 -2.53 -4.22 -6.97
C ARG A 6 -1.93 -5.45 -6.30
N ILE A 7 -0.63 -5.61 -6.48
CA ILE A 7 0.19 -6.61 -5.79
C ILE A 7 0.50 -6.03 -4.40
N ASP A 8 0.12 -6.74 -3.33
CA ASP A 8 0.33 -6.28 -1.94
C ASP A 8 0.34 -7.46 -0.96
N PHE A 9 1.54 -7.95 -0.64
CA PHE A 9 1.80 -9.04 0.31
C PHE A 9 2.74 -8.54 1.40
N PRO A 10 2.75 -9.15 2.61
CA PRO A 10 3.58 -8.67 3.71
C PRO A 10 5.04 -8.75 3.31
N GLY A 11 5.83 -7.75 3.71
CA GLY A 11 7.24 -7.66 3.40
C GLY A 11 7.57 -7.04 2.05
N LEU A 12 6.60 -6.90 1.12
CA LEU A 12 6.87 -6.23 -0.15
C LEU A 12 7.19 -4.75 0.07
N LEU A 13 8.21 -4.25 -0.63
CA LEU A 13 8.57 -2.85 -0.68
C LEU A 13 7.80 -2.16 -1.80
N HIS A 14 7.22 -1.00 -1.51
CA HIS A 14 6.42 -0.25 -2.47
C HIS A 14 6.82 1.21 -2.54
N HIS A 15 7.07 1.68 -3.75
CA HIS A 15 7.09 3.11 -4.06
C HIS A 15 5.67 3.57 -4.41
N VAL A 16 5.07 4.33 -3.51
CA VAL A 16 3.70 4.83 -3.61
C VAL A 16 3.71 6.30 -3.99
N ILE A 17 2.89 6.66 -4.98
CA ILE A 17 2.73 8.03 -5.46
C ILE A 17 1.23 8.35 -5.60
N ALA A 18 0.78 9.47 -5.03
CA ALA A 18 -0.55 9.99 -5.30
C ALA A 18 -0.52 11.48 -5.62
N ARG A 19 -1.27 11.88 -6.64
CA ARG A 19 -1.24 13.24 -7.21
C ARG A 19 -2.65 13.82 -7.30
N GLY A 20 -2.76 15.12 -7.04
CA GLY A 20 -3.99 15.89 -7.17
C GLY A 20 -4.60 15.78 -8.57
N ILE A 21 -5.93 15.83 -8.64
CA ILE A 21 -6.63 15.91 -9.93
C ILE A 21 -6.17 17.17 -10.67
N ASN A 22 -5.98 17.07 -11.99
CA ASN A 22 -5.44 18.17 -12.81
C ASN A 22 -4.10 18.75 -12.31
N ARG A 23 -3.30 17.96 -11.58
CA ARG A 23 -2.04 18.40 -10.93
C ARG A 23 -2.23 19.57 -9.96
N GLN A 24 -3.46 19.79 -9.48
CA GLN A 24 -3.76 20.82 -8.51
C GLN A 24 -3.03 20.57 -7.18
N ALA A 25 -2.82 21.63 -6.42
CA ALA A 25 -2.28 21.52 -5.08
C ALA A 25 -3.20 20.64 -4.21
N VAL A 26 -2.60 19.65 -3.57
CA VAL A 26 -3.21 18.86 -2.49
C VAL A 26 -2.71 19.29 -1.13
N PHE A 27 -1.65 20.11 -1.06
CA PHE A 27 -1.21 20.81 0.14
C PHE A 27 -1.06 22.30 -0.18
N ILE A 28 -1.97 23.13 0.34
CA ILE A 28 -2.00 24.58 0.08
C ILE A 28 -1.25 25.32 1.19
N GLY A 29 -1.46 24.94 2.44
CA GLY A 29 -0.83 25.58 3.59
C GLY A 29 -0.37 24.60 4.66
N LYS A 30 0.31 25.12 5.69
CA LYS A 30 0.80 24.34 6.84
C LYS A 30 -0.26 23.41 7.47
N PRO A 31 -1.54 23.81 7.61
CA PRO A 31 -2.58 22.92 8.15
C PRO A 31 -2.80 21.65 7.31
N ASP A 32 -2.63 21.73 5.98
CA ASP A 32 -2.79 20.59 5.08
C ASP A 32 -1.65 19.58 5.26
N TYR A 33 -0.42 20.06 5.42
CA TYR A 33 0.73 19.19 5.70
C TYR A 33 0.60 18.54 7.08
N ALA A 34 0.23 19.32 8.11
CA ALA A 34 0.08 18.83 9.48
C ALA A 34 -0.98 17.71 9.57
N ASP A 35 -2.18 17.94 9.04
CA ASP A 35 -3.27 16.95 9.01
C ASP A 35 -2.87 15.68 8.24
N PHE A 36 -2.11 15.80 7.15
CA PHE A 36 -1.63 14.62 6.44
C PHE A 36 -0.64 13.80 7.27
N LEU A 37 0.34 14.45 7.91
CA LEU A 37 1.35 13.78 8.74
C LEU A 37 0.71 13.10 9.97
N GLU A 38 -0.25 13.76 10.61
CA GLU A 38 -1.04 13.18 11.71
C GLU A 38 -1.85 11.95 11.24
N ARG A 39 -2.40 12.00 10.02
CA ARG A 39 -3.11 10.86 9.44
C ARG A 39 -2.19 9.71 9.09
N VAL A 40 -0.95 9.98 8.69
CA VAL A 40 0.06 8.92 8.49
C VAL A 40 0.29 8.19 9.81
N GLU A 41 0.52 8.93 10.89
CA GLU A 41 0.73 8.40 12.23
C GLU A 41 -0.46 7.53 12.69
N THR A 42 -1.64 8.12 12.76
CA THR A 42 -2.86 7.42 13.20
C THR A 42 -3.30 6.30 12.26
N SER A 43 -2.87 6.30 11.00
CA SER A 43 -3.11 5.18 10.08
C SER A 43 -2.13 4.04 10.32
N LYS A 44 -0.85 4.35 10.59
CA LYS A 44 0.18 3.36 10.92
C LYS A 44 -0.17 2.63 12.23
N GLU A 45 -0.68 3.33 13.23
CA GLU A 45 -1.14 2.71 14.48
C GLU A 45 -2.24 1.65 14.27
N LYS A 46 -3.15 1.90 13.32
CA LYS A 46 -4.28 1.00 13.04
C LYS A 46 -3.92 -0.11 12.05
N VAL A 47 -3.03 0.19 11.12
CA VAL A 47 -2.56 -0.74 10.09
C VAL A 47 -1.03 -0.63 10.03
N PRO A 48 -0.33 -1.39 10.90
CA PRO A 48 1.12 -1.33 10.98
C PRO A 48 1.77 -1.63 9.62
N ASN A 49 2.55 -0.68 9.14
CA ASN A 49 3.37 -0.77 7.94
C ASN A 49 4.69 -0.04 8.23
N GLU A 50 5.75 -0.40 7.52
CA GLU A 50 7.03 0.26 7.67
C GLU A 50 7.16 1.41 6.68
N ILE A 51 7.42 2.63 7.15
CA ILE A 51 7.57 3.80 6.27
C ILE A 51 9.03 4.22 6.32
N LEU A 52 9.76 3.98 5.24
CA LEU A 52 11.22 4.14 5.17
C LEU A 52 11.60 5.55 4.71
N ALA A 53 10.94 6.06 3.67
CA ALA A 53 11.18 7.39 3.10
C ALA A 53 9.86 8.03 2.65
N TRP A 54 9.82 9.36 2.63
CA TRP A 54 8.63 10.11 2.20
C TRP A 54 8.98 11.53 1.77
N ALA A 55 8.13 12.12 0.92
CA ALA A 55 8.18 13.54 0.57
C ALA A 55 6.77 14.04 0.22
N LEU A 56 6.37 15.18 0.78
CA LEU A 56 5.11 15.85 0.44
C LEU A 56 5.42 17.06 -0.44
N MET A 57 4.86 17.05 -1.63
CA MET A 57 5.00 18.10 -2.65
C MET A 57 3.67 18.80 -2.82
N PRO A 58 3.60 20.10 -3.18
CA PRO A 58 2.34 20.84 -3.22
C PRO A 58 1.19 20.11 -3.93
N ASN A 59 1.45 19.39 -5.02
CA ASN A 59 0.42 18.67 -5.79
C ASN A 59 0.48 17.13 -5.72
N HIS A 60 1.42 16.53 -4.99
CA HIS A 60 1.52 15.07 -4.86
C HIS A 60 2.36 14.64 -3.66
N PHE A 61 2.34 13.37 -3.30
CA PHE A 61 3.25 12.83 -2.29
C PHE A 61 3.88 11.53 -2.75
N HIS A 62 5.02 11.22 -2.16
CA HIS A 62 5.75 9.97 -2.29
C HIS A 62 5.86 9.28 -0.93
N LEU A 63 5.63 7.96 -0.88
CA LEU A 63 5.94 7.10 0.26
C LEU A 63 6.74 5.89 -0.22
N LEU A 64 7.78 5.52 0.51
CA LEU A 64 8.44 4.22 0.40
C LEU A 64 8.00 3.38 1.60
N ILE A 65 7.14 2.41 1.33
CA ILE A 65 6.43 1.65 2.36
C ILE A 65 6.70 0.17 2.20
N ARG A 66 7.13 -0.50 3.27
CA ARG A 66 7.13 -1.97 3.34
C ARG A 66 5.80 -2.43 3.93
N SER A 67 5.11 -3.30 3.19
CA SER A 67 3.81 -3.82 3.57
C SER A 67 3.89 -4.62 4.86
N GLY A 68 3.04 -4.29 5.83
CA GLY A 68 2.91 -5.04 7.06
C GLY A 68 2.03 -6.28 6.90
N PRO A 69 1.69 -6.97 8.01
CA PRO A 69 0.91 -8.22 7.98
C PRO A 69 -0.44 -8.10 7.26
N LYS A 70 -1.06 -6.92 7.34
CA LYS A 70 -2.37 -6.61 6.72
C LYS A 70 -2.25 -5.96 5.34
N GLY A 71 -1.04 -5.78 4.83
CA GLY A 71 -0.74 -5.07 3.58
C GLY A 71 -0.83 -3.55 3.73
N MET A 72 -0.37 -2.85 2.69
CA MET A 72 -0.42 -1.38 2.62
C MET A 72 -1.81 -0.87 2.20
N ILE A 73 -2.62 -1.67 1.50
CA ILE A 73 -3.88 -1.21 0.90
C ILE A 73 -4.84 -0.63 1.95
N PRO A 74 -5.09 -1.27 3.11
CA PRO A 74 -5.94 -0.71 4.15
C PRO A 74 -5.37 0.57 4.76
N PHE A 75 -4.04 0.66 4.92
CA PHE A 75 -3.35 1.87 5.39
C PHE A 75 -3.59 3.04 4.42
N MET A 76 -3.31 2.84 3.12
CA MET A 76 -3.48 3.87 2.11
C MET A 76 -4.93 4.31 1.95
N ARG A 77 -5.89 3.39 2.10
CA ARG A 77 -7.32 3.73 2.09
C ARG A 77 -7.67 4.66 3.24
N ARG A 78 -7.23 4.37 4.46
CA ARG A 78 -7.49 5.20 5.64
C ARG A 78 -6.86 6.59 5.50
N LEU A 79 -5.59 6.63 5.11
CA LEU A 79 -4.84 7.87 4.90
C LEU A 79 -5.51 8.76 3.85
N MET A 80 -5.71 8.26 2.63
CA MET A 80 -6.18 9.08 1.52
C MET A 80 -7.64 9.47 1.63
N THR A 81 -8.53 8.57 2.07
CA THR A 81 -9.95 8.90 2.23
C THR A 81 -10.15 9.92 3.34
N GLY A 82 -9.47 9.74 4.48
CA GLY A 82 -9.55 10.69 5.59
C GLY A 82 -9.04 12.07 5.20
N TYR A 83 -7.88 12.12 4.55
CA TYR A 83 -7.27 13.38 4.12
C TYR A 83 -8.12 14.12 3.08
N ALA A 84 -8.58 13.43 2.03
CA ALA A 84 -9.39 14.06 0.99
C ALA A 84 -10.69 14.66 1.55
N GLY A 85 -11.33 13.98 2.50
CA GLY A 85 -12.52 14.50 3.19
C GLY A 85 -12.22 15.77 3.99
N ALA A 86 -11.16 15.76 4.80
CA ALA A 86 -10.77 16.91 5.62
C ALA A 86 -10.31 18.11 4.77
N PHE A 87 -9.52 17.86 3.73
CA PHE A 87 -9.10 18.89 2.78
C PHE A 87 -10.30 19.54 2.08
N ASN A 88 -11.24 18.72 1.58
CA ASN A 88 -12.43 19.24 0.92
C ASN A 88 -13.28 20.11 1.85
N LEU A 89 -13.45 19.68 3.12
CA LEU A 89 -14.15 20.48 4.12
C LEU A 89 -13.42 21.80 4.40
N ARG A 90 -12.10 21.75 4.63
CA ARG A 90 -11.26 22.91 4.95
C ARG A 90 -11.27 23.97 3.84
N HIS A 91 -11.25 23.53 2.59
CA HIS A 91 -11.15 24.41 1.41
C HIS A 91 -12.49 24.62 0.70
N GLN A 92 -13.61 24.22 1.31
CA GLN A 92 -14.96 24.33 0.73
C GLN A 92 -15.07 23.73 -0.67
N ARG A 93 -14.41 22.60 -0.90
CA ARG A 93 -14.38 21.90 -2.18
C ARG A 93 -15.33 20.72 -2.18
N THR A 94 -15.80 20.37 -3.37
CA THR A 94 -16.53 19.14 -3.64
C THR A 94 -15.77 18.29 -4.67
N GLY A 95 -16.09 16.99 -4.71
CA GLY A 95 -15.49 16.05 -5.67
C GLY A 95 -14.15 15.44 -5.24
N HIS A 96 -13.46 14.81 -6.19
CA HIS A 96 -12.22 14.09 -5.95
C HIS A 96 -11.03 15.04 -5.76
N LEU A 97 -10.25 14.84 -4.69
CA LEU A 97 -8.98 15.57 -4.49
C LEU A 97 -7.85 15.00 -5.36
N PHE A 98 -7.72 13.67 -5.39
CA PHE A 98 -6.68 12.96 -6.13
C PHE A 98 -7.18 12.52 -7.52
N SER A 99 -6.30 12.55 -8.51
CA SER A 99 -6.59 12.26 -9.92
C SER A 99 -7.14 10.86 -10.16
N ASN A 100 -6.63 9.87 -9.43
CA ASN A 100 -6.98 8.47 -9.51
C ASN A 100 -6.58 7.77 -8.20
N ARG A 101 -6.74 6.45 -8.14
CA ARG A 101 -6.10 5.68 -7.06
C ARG A 101 -4.57 5.90 -7.13
N TYR A 102 -3.89 5.88 -5.97
CA TYR A 102 -2.43 5.98 -5.91
C TYR A 102 -1.73 4.93 -6.80
N LYS A 103 -0.61 5.32 -7.40
CA LYS A 103 0.34 4.40 -8.03
C LYS A 103 1.08 3.66 -6.91
N SER A 104 1.27 2.36 -7.07
CA SER A 104 2.13 1.54 -6.21
C SER A 104 2.98 0.66 -7.11
N ILE A 105 4.28 0.82 -7.00
CA ILE A 105 5.29 0.03 -7.72
C ILE A 105 5.95 -0.86 -6.69
N VAL A 106 5.88 -2.18 -6.88
CA VAL A 106 6.63 -3.16 -6.09
C VAL A 106 8.10 -3.01 -6.45
N CYS A 107 8.97 -2.92 -5.46
CA CYS A 107 10.40 -2.69 -5.67
C CYS A 107 11.20 -3.87 -5.12
N ASP A 108 12.20 -4.31 -5.87
CA ASP A 108 13.25 -5.18 -5.36
C ASP A 108 14.07 -4.40 -4.33
N GLU A 109 13.94 -4.79 -3.07
CA GLU A 109 14.55 -4.11 -1.95
C GLU A 109 16.08 -4.08 -2.07
N ASN A 110 16.70 -5.18 -2.49
CA ASN A 110 18.15 -5.29 -2.57
C ASN A 110 18.73 -4.34 -3.61
N SER A 111 18.01 -4.18 -4.72
CA SER A 111 18.46 -3.41 -5.88
C SER A 111 18.12 -1.92 -5.77
N TYR A 112 16.96 -1.58 -5.21
CA TYR A 112 16.39 -0.23 -5.35
C TYR A 112 16.17 0.53 -4.04
N LEU A 113 16.28 -0.09 -2.86
CA LEU A 113 15.92 0.57 -1.59
C LEU A 113 16.68 1.89 -1.38
N LEU A 114 18.01 1.86 -1.44
CA LEU A 114 18.83 3.05 -1.22
C LEU A 114 18.56 4.13 -2.27
N GLU A 115 18.48 3.75 -3.55
CA GLU A 115 18.21 4.68 -4.64
C GLU A 115 16.82 5.33 -4.52
N LEU A 116 15.80 4.59 -4.08
CA LEU A 116 14.46 5.13 -3.85
C LEU A 116 14.43 6.07 -2.65
N VAL A 117 15.13 5.74 -1.56
CA VAL A 117 15.31 6.67 -0.44
C VAL A 117 15.92 7.98 -0.95
N ARG A 118 17.01 7.89 -1.72
CA ARG A 118 17.68 9.06 -2.32
C ARG A 118 16.72 9.87 -3.19
N TYR A 119 16.05 9.18 -4.12
CA TYR A 119 15.15 9.78 -5.09
C TYR A 119 14.04 10.55 -4.39
N ILE A 120 13.33 9.90 -3.45
CA ILE A 120 12.21 10.49 -2.74
C ILE A 120 12.67 11.70 -1.93
N HIS A 121 13.76 11.58 -1.19
CA HIS A 121 14.27 12.65 -0.35
C HIS A 121 14.75 13.87 -1.15
N LEU A 122 15.28 13.67 -2.36
CA LEU A 122 15.71 14.76 -3.25
C LEU A 122 14.57 15.40 -4.07
N ASN A 123 13.32 14.92 -3.98
CA ASN A 123 12.21 15.50 -4.74
C ASN A 123 11.99 17.00 -4.47
N PRO A 124 12.01 17.49 -3.21
CA PRO A 124 11.87 18.92 -2.94
C PRO A 124 12.94 19.78 -3.63
N LEU A 125 14.20 19.31 -3.66
CA LEU A 125 15.30 19.98 -4.36
C LEU A 125 15.06 20.00 -5.87
N ARG A 126 14.73 18.84 -6.46
CA ARG A 126 14.49 18.70 -7.90
C ARG A 126 13.27 19.49 -8.40
N ALA A 127 12.28 19.71 -7.54
CA ALA A 127 11.11 20.52 -7.85
C ALA A 127 11.33 22.02 -7.56
N GLY A 128 12.51 22.42 -7.10
CA GLY A 128 12.83 23.81 -6.78
C GLY A 128 12.12 24.36 -5.53
N LEU A 129 11.59 23.49 -4.65
CA LEU A 129 11.01 23.91 -3.36
C LEU A 129 12.10 24.35 -2.37
N VAL A 130 13.31 23.82 -2.55
CA VAL A 130 14.53 24.20 -1.85
C VAL A 130 15.66 24.36 -2.87
N LYS A 131 16.67 25.19 -2.58
CA LYS A 131 17.73 25.52 -3.55
C LYS A 131 18.96 24.64 -3.40
N THR A 132 19.25 24.19 -2.18
CA THR A 132 20.46 23.42 -1.86
C THR A 132 20.13 22.18 -1.04
N VAL A 133 21.08 21.24 -0.99
CA VAL A 133 20.99 20.09 -0.07
C VAL A 133 20.92 20.55 1.38
N LYS A 134 21.60 21.65 1.73
CA LYS A 134 21.56 22.23 3.07
C LYS A 134 20.15 22.72 3.44
N ASP A 135 19.45 23.36 2.51
CA ASP A 135 18.05 23.78 2.71
C ASP A 135 17.12 22.57 2.88
N LEU A 136 17.43 21.45 2.21
CA LEU A 136 16.68 20.20 2.32
C LEU A 136 16.76 19.60 3.73
N GLU A 137 17.88 19.78 4.45
CA GLU A 137 18.05 19.30 5.82
C GLU A 137 17.00 19.85 6.78
N GLU A 138 16.58 21.09 6.56
CA GLU A 138 15.58 21.79 7.39
C GLU A 138 14.16 21.67 6.82
N PHE A 139 13.98 21.17 5.59
CA PHE A 139 12.67 21.07 4.95
C PHE A 139 11.75 20.12 5.73
N PRO A 140 10.62 20.59 6.29
CA PRO A 140 9.83 19.82 7.24
C PRO A 140 8.95 18.74 6.58
N TYR A 141 8.81 18.77 5.26
CA TYR A 141 7.89 17.92 4.52
C TYR A 141 8.60 16.80 3.73
N THR A 142 9.71 16.30 4.28
CA THR A 142 10.48 15.18 3.75
C THR A 142 11.03 14.31 4.87
N GLY A 143 11.15 13.00 4.62
CA GLY A 143 11.78 12.06 5.54
C GLY A 143 13.30 12.28 5.68
N HIS A 144 13.91 13.09 4.82
CA HIS A 144 15.31 13.46 4.92
C HIS A 144 15.62 14.22 6.21
N SER A 145 14.85 15.25 6.53
CA SER A 145 15.06 16.08 7.74
C SER A 145 14.82 15.30 9.03
N VAL A 146 13.99 14.24 8.98
CA VAL A 146 13.75 13.34 10.11
C VAL A 146 14.95 12.42 10.35
N LEU A 147 15.59 11.88 9.31
CA LEU A 147 16.81 11.08 9.45
C LEU A 147 17.95 11.89 10.11
N LEU A 148 17.99 13.19 9.83
CA LEU A 148 18.94 14.15 10.42
C LEU A 148 18.52 14.69 11.78
N LYS A 149 17.38 14.25 12.33
CA LYS A 149 16.81 14.74 13.60
C LYS A 149 16.46 16.24 13.63
N LYS A 150 16.25 16.86 12.46
CA LYS A 150 15.81 18.26 12.34
C LYS A 150 14.30 18.41 12.51
N ASN A 151 13.55 17.39 12.07
CA ASN A 151 12.11 17.32 12.23
C ASN A 151 11.69 15.98 12.86
N LYS A 152 10.44 15.92 13.34
CA LYS A 152 9.89 14.73 14.01
C LYS A 152 8.84 14.06 13.12
N ALA A 153 9.03 12.76 12.91
CA ALA A 153 8.02 11.85 12.40
C ALA A 153 8.26 10.49 13.06
N PRO A 154 7.77 10.26 14.29
CA PRO A 154 8.08 9.05 15.06
C PRO A 154 7.63 7.76 14.37
N TRP A 155 6.70 7.86 13.43
CA TRP A 155 6.21 6.77 12.60
C TRP A 155 7.17 6.36 11.45
N GLN A 156 8.19 7.17 11.13
CA GLN A 156 9.20 6.84 10.13
C GLN A 156 10.24 5.88 10.72
N SER A 157 10.55 4.81 10.00
CA SER A 157 11.55 3.82 10.38
C SER A 157 12.97 4.30 10.11
N THR A 158 13.38 5.33 10.84
CA THR A 158 14.69 5.98 10.67
C THR A 158 15.87 5.04 10.91
N GLU A 159 15.79 4.17 11.92
CA GLU A 159 16.85 3.21 12.21
C GLU A 159 17.06 2.22 11.08
N VAL A 160 15.98 1.72 10.47
CA VAL A 160 16.08 0.74 9.38
C VAL A 160 16.82 1.33 8.20
N VAL A 161 16.53 2.58 7.83
CA VAL A 161 17.24 3.27 6.75
C VAL A 161 18.69 3.58 7.13
N LEU A 162 18.95 4.09 8.33
CA LEU A 162 20.31 4.44 8.76
C LEU A 162 21.21 3.20 8.89
N ARG A 163 20.66 2.05 9.31
CA ARG A 163 21.41 0.78 9.41
C ARG A 163 21.93 0.26 8.08
N LEU A 164 21.37 0.70 6.95
CA LEU A 164 21.90 0.38 5.61
C LEU A 164 23.27 1.02 5.37
N PHE A 165 23.61 2.09 6.10
CA PHE A 165 24.88 2.82 5.95
C PHE A 165 25.91 2.41 7.00
N SER A 166 25.50 2.25 8.26
CA SER A 166 26.41 1.82 9.34
C SER A 166 25.64 1.33 10.56
N LYS A 167 26.28 0.47 11.38
CA LYS A 167 25.77 0.07 12.70
C LYS A 167 25.77 1.24 13.70
N LYS A 168 26.72 2.17 13.58
CA LYS A 168 26.83 3.35 14.47
C LYS A 168 26.01 4.49 13.89
N LEU A 169 25.00 4.97 14.65
CA LEU A 169 24.04 5.97 14.17
C LEU A 169 24.64 7.33 13.76
N SER A 170 25.78 7.74 14.33
CA SER A 170 26.46 8.97 13.90
C SER A 170 27.07 8.78 12.52
N THR A 171 27.90 7.74 12.36
CA THR A 171 28.54 7.37 11.10
C THR A 171 27.52 7.09 9.99
N ALA A 172 26.40 6.46 10.33
CA ALA A 172 25.30 6.22 9.41
C ALA A 172 24.72 7.52 8.83
N ARG A 173 24.59 8.58 9.64
CA ARG A 173 24.10 9.89 9.18
C ARG A 173 25.10 10.58 8.25
N ASP A 174 26.39 10.51 8.57
CA ASP A 174 27.44 11.13 7.76
C ASP A 174 27.53 10.47 6.37
N LEU A 175 27.46 9.13 6.34
CA LEU A 175 27.43 8.35 5.10
C LEU A 175 26.13 8.60 4.31
N TYR A 176 24.99 8.67 4.99
CA TYR A 176 23.70 9.01 4.38
C TYR A 176 23.72 10.42 3.76
N LEU A 177 24.26 11.43 4.45
CA LEU A 177 24.40 12.80 3.93
C LEU A 177 25.28 12.84 2.68
N SER A 178 26.42 12.15 2.72
CA SER A 178 27.32 12.01 1.57
C SER A 178 26.60 11.37 0.38
N PHE A 179 25.81 10.31 0.65
CA PHE A 179 24.99 9.62 -0.34
C PHE A 179 23.91 10.51 -0.97
N ILE A 180 23.21 11.33 -0.17
CA ILE A 180 22.24 12.32 -0.67
C ILE A 180 22.96 13.40 -1.50
N GLY A 181 24.08 13.94 -1.01
CA GLY A 181 24.88 14.94 -1.71
C GLY A 181 25.33 14.48 -3.09
N ASN A 182 25.82 13.25 -3.20
CA ASN A 182 26.21 12.63 -4.47
C ASN A 182 25.03 12.47 -5.46
N GLY A 183 23.80 12.39 -4.97
CA GLY A 183 22.60 12.33 -5.81
C GLY A 183 22.03 13.68 -6.22
N ALA A 184 22.45 14.78 -5.58
CA ALA A 184 21.87 16.11 -5.80
C ALA A 184 22.11 16.65 -7.22
N SER A 185 23.25 16.29 -7.83
CA SER A 185 23.57 16.61 -9.23
C SER A 185 22.90 15.68 -10.24
N GLN A 186 22.34 14.54 -9.79
CA GLN A 186 21.59 13.65 -10.64
C GLN A 186 20.19 14.23 -10.86
N GLY A 187 19.90 14.64 -12.09
CA GLY A 187 18.62 15.21 -12.51
C GLY A 187 17.42 14.27 -12.34
N HIS A 188 16.39 14.43 -13.17
CA HIS A 188 15.21 13.56 -13.09
C HIS A 188 15.57 12.12 -13.48
N ARG A 189 15.17 11.14 -12.65
CA ARG A 189 15.44 9.71 -12.82
C ARG A 189 14.16 8.98 -13.22
N GLU A 190 13.92 8.87 -14.53
CA GLU A 190 12.69 8.28 -15.09
C GLU A 190 12.53 6.79 -14.77
N ASP A 191 13.64 6.09 -14.53
CA ASP A 191 13.72 4.67 -14.18
C ASP A 191 13.07 4.35 -12.82
N LEU A 192 13.01 5.32 -11.90
CA LEU A 192 12.50 5.14 -10.54
C LEU A 192 11.01 5.51 -10.39
N VAL A 193 10.38 5.99 -11.46
CA VAL A 193 8.97 6.42 -11.48
C VAL A 193 8.04 5.31 -11.98
N GLY A 194 8.59 4.15 -12.36
CA GLY A 194 7.89 2.94 -12.81
C GLY A 194 7.38 3.02 -14.25
N GLY A 195 7.87 2.13 -15.11
CA GLY A 195 7.53 2.10 -16.54
C GLY A 195 7.99 0.86 -17.33
N GLY A 196 8.29 -0.25 -16.66
CA GLY A 196 8.91 -1.44 -17.28
C GLY A 196 10.38 -1.20 -17.68
N LEU A 197 11.18 -2.27 -17.73
CA LEU A 197 12.60 -2.23 -18.11
C LEU A 197 12.87 -1.51 -19.46
N GLY A 198 11.88 -1.47 -20.36
CA GLY A 198 12.00 -0.85 -21.69
C GLY A 198 12.22 0.67 -21.69
N ARG A 199 11.79 1.40 -20.65
CA ARG A 199 12.06 2.84 -20.53
C ARG A 199 13.37 3.15 -19.80
N SER A 200 13.80 2.28 -18.89
CA SER A 200 15.02 2.47 -18.10
C SER A 200 16.32 2.29 -18.91
N LEU A 201 16.23 1.74 -20.13
CA LEU A 201 17.36 1.58 -21.07
C LEU A 201 17.37 2.58 -22.24
N GLY A 202 16.59 3.67 -22.17
CA GLY A 202 16.62 4.73 -23.21
C GLY A 202 15.91 4.37 -24.52
N GLY A 203 15.08 3.33 -24.54
CA GLY A 203 14.23 2.99 -25.69
C GLY A 203 12.92 3.79 -25.68
N ALA A 204 12.54 4.35 -26.83
CA ALA A 204 11.21 4.91 -27.05
C ALA A 204 10.12 3.87 -26.69
N PRO A 205 8.94 4.28 -26.18
CA PRO A 205 7.89 3.35 -25.80
C PRO A 205 7.38 2.59 -27.03
N ARG A 206 7.90 1.37 -27.27
CA ARG A 206 7.32 0.44 -28.22
C ARG A 206 5.98 -0.03 -27.66
N GLN A 207 4.88 0.32 -28.34
CA GLN A 207 3.61 -0.39 -28.17
C GLN A 207 3.83 -1.81 -28.69
N VAL A 208 3.97 -2.78 -27.79
CA VAL A 208 4.01 -4.20 -28.15
C VAL A 208 2.67 -4.82 -27.74
N PRO A 209 2.00 -5.60 -28.62
CA PRO A 209 0.73 -6.25 -28.31
C PRO A 209 0.84 -7.17 -27.08
N HIS A 210 -0.17 -7.12 -26.20
CA HIS A 210 -0.13 -7.63 -24.83
C HIS A 210 -0.53 -9.11 -24.69
N ASP A 211 -0.15 -9.98 -25.62
CA ASP A 211 -0.78 -11.31 -25.77
C ASP A 211 0.08 -12.54 -25.43
N SER A 212 1.33 -12.40 -24.95
CA SER A 212 2.10 -13.55 -24.47
C SER A 212 2.47 -13.45 -22.97
N LEU A 213 2.35 -14.58 -22.26
CA LEU A 213 2.80 -14.72 -20.86
C LEU A 213 4.30 -14.44 -20.71
N LYS A 214 5.11 -14.74 -21.75
CA LYS A 214 6.56 -14.44 -21.78
C LYS A 214 6.86 -12.94 -21.86
N ASP A 215 6.02 -12.15 -22.51
CA ASP A 215 6.24 -10.69 -22.61
C ASP A 215 5.85 -9.95 -21.32
N ARG A 216 4.89 -10.49 -20.55
CA ARG A 216 4.55 -9.97 -19.21
C ARG A 216 5.67 -10.21 -18.19
N GLN A 217 6.43 -11.30 -18.35
CA GLN A 217 7.56 -11.67 -17.49
C GLN A 217 8.72 -10.65 -17.54
N LEU A 218 8.85 -9.87 -18.62
CA LEU A 218 9.96 -8.93 -18.82
C LEU A 218 9.62 -7.46 -18.52
N TYR A 219 8.33 -7.07 -18.44
CA TYR A 219 7.93 -5.64 -18.49
C TYR A 219 6.71 -5.23 -17.63
N ASP A 220 6.37 -5.92 -16.53
CA ASP A 220 5.27 -5.47 -15.67
C ASP A 220 5.55 -4.10 -15.04
N SER A 221 4.87 -3.05 -15.53
CA SER A 221 5.03 -1.67 -15.06
C SER A 221 4.73 -1.45 -13.56
N ARG A 222 4.15 -2.45 -12.88
CA ARG A 222 3.88 -2.46 -11.44
C ARG A 222 5.08 -2.97 -10.62
N VAL A 223 6.11 -3.51 -11.25
CA VAL A 223 7.29 -4.09 -10.57
C VAL A 223 8.57 -3.42 -11.09
N LEU A 224 9.46 -3.07 -10.17
CA LEU A 224 10.79 -2.50 -10.42
C LEU A 224 11.82 -3.43 -9.77
N GLY A 225 12.48 -4.26 -10.56
CA GLY A 225 13.37 -5.32 -10.06
C GLY A 225 14.10 -6.05 -11.19
N SER A 226 14.99 -6.96 -10.81
CA SER A 226 15.59 -7.93 -11.74
C SER A 226 14.54 -8.87 -12.35
N GLY A 227 14.88 -9.55 -13.45
CA GLY A 227 13.99 -10.55 -14.07
C GLY A 227 13.51 -11.61 -13.08
N ASP A 228 14.42 -12.16 -12.29
CA ASP A 228 14.13 -13.17 -11.25
C ASP A 228 13.18 -12.63 -10.17
N PHE A 229 13.36 -11.38 -9.75
CA PHE A 229 12.46 -10.73 -8.80
C PHE A 229 11.07 -10.58 -9.38
N VAL A 230 10.96 -10.06 -10.61
CA VAL A 230 9.67 -9.91 -11.30
C VAL A 230 8.98 -11.27 -11.41
N GLU A 231 9.70 -12.32 -11.81
CA GLU A 231 9.16 -13.68 -11.89
C GLU A 231 8.66 -14.18 -10.54
N SER A 232 9.43 -14.00 -9.46
CA SER A 232 9.03 -14.42 -8.11
C SER A 232 7.74 -13.73 -7.64
N VAL A 233 7.60 -12.44 -7.93
CA VAL A 233 6.41 -11.66 -7.58
C VAL A 233 5.21 -12.12 -8.39
N LEU A 234 5.39 -12.34 -9.70
CA LEU A 234 4.32 -12.81 -10.59
C LEU A 234 3.86 -14.22 -10.20
N LYS A 235 4.76 -15.14 -9.85
CA LYS A 235 4.40 -16.49 -9.35
C LYS A 235 3.51 -16.44 -8.10
N VAL A 236 3.78 -15.52 -7.17
CA VAL A 236 2.92 -15.34 -5.99
C VAL A 236 1.53 -14.82 -6.40
N VAL A 237 1.48 -13.86 -7.32
CA VAL A 237 0.21 -13.33 -7.85
C VAL A 237 -0.58 -14.43 -8.58
N GLU A 238 0.08 -15.21 -9.43
CA GLU A 238 -0.52 -16.33 -10.15
C GLU A 238 -1.07 -17.38 -9.19
N LYS A 239 -0.32 -17.75 -8.15
CA LYS A 239 -0.78 -18.68 -7.12
C LYS A 239 -2.00 -18.14 -6.36
N GLU A 240 -2.03 -16.85 -6.03
CA GLU A 240 -3.23 -16.24 -5.44
C GLU A 240 -4.41 -16.19 -6.41
N GLU A 241 -4.18 -15.86 -7.68
CA GLU A 241 -5.21 -15.86 -8.72
C GLU A 241 -5.74 -17.26 -8.97
N GLU A 242 -4.88 -18.28 -8.95
CA GLU A 242 -5.25 -19.68 -9.11
C GLU A 242 -6.10 -20.15 -7.92
N ILE A 243 -5.74 -19.78 -6.69
CA ILE A 243 -6.59 -20.01 -5.51
C ILE A 243 -7.95 -19.32 -5.70
N LYS A 244 -7.98 -18.05 -6.13
CA LYS A 244 -9.24 -17.34 -6.39
C LYS A 244 -10.05 -18.00 -7.50
N ARG A 245 -9.41 -18.47 -8.57
CA ARG A 245 -10.04 -19.13 -9.71
C ARG A 245 -10.54 -20.53 -9.36
N SER A 246 -9.82 -21.31 -8.57
CA SER A 246 -10.27 -22.62 -8.11
C SER A 246 -11.53 -22.47 -7.25
N ILE A 247 -11.55 -21.48 -6.37
CA ILE A 247 -12.70 -21.16 -5.51
C ILE A 247 -13.93 -20.74 -6.34
N VAL A 248 -13.74 -19.93 -7.39
CA VAL A 248 -14.83 -19.55 -8.31
C VAL A 248 -15.29 -20.73 -9.18
N ARG A 249 -14.35 -21.58 -9.62
CA ARG A 249 -14.62 -22.75 -10.48
C ARG A 249 -15.43 -23.83 -9.76
N GLU A 250 -15.26 -23.96 -8.46
CA GLU A 250 -15.92 -24.97 -7.64
C GLU A 250 -17.35 -24.59 -7.19
N ASN A 251 -17.83 -23.38 -7.53
CA ASN A 251 -19.18 -22.89 -7.23
C ASN A 251 -19.62 -23.10 -5.76
N LEU A 252 -18.69 -22.88 -4.82
CA LEU A 252 -18.96 -23.02 -3.39
C LEU A 252 -20.17 -22.18 -2.98
N SER A 253 -21.14 -22.82 -2.33
CA SER A 253 -22.31 -22.13 -1.80
C SER A 253 -21.95 -21.34 -0.54
N LEU A 254 -22.80 -20.37 -0.20
CA LEU A 254 -22.68 -19.63 1.05
C LEU A 254 -22.73 -20.57 2.27
N ASP A 255 -23.53 -21.63 2.18
CA ASP A 255 -23.72 -22.59 3.26
C ASP A 255 -22.47 -23.44 3.47
N GLU A 256 -21.78 -23.85 2.41
CA GLU A 256 -20.50 -24.55 2.51
C GLU A 256 -19.40 -23.66 3.12
N ILE A 257 -19.32 -22.39 2.73
CA ILE A 257 -18.39 -21.44 3.36
C ILE A 257 -18.76 -21.25 4.84
N GLY A 258 -20.06 -21.12 5.14
CA GLY A 258 -20.58 -21.03 6.50
C GLY A 258 -20.16 -22.23 7.36
N GLN A 259 -20.34 -23.44 6.84
CA GLN A 259 -19.99 -24.68 7.53
C GLN A 259 -18.48 -24.76 7.79
N ARG A 260 -17.65 -24.49 6.77
CA ARG A 260 -16.19 -24.51 6.92
C ARG A 260 -15.70 -23.51 7.97
N VAL A 261 -16.28 -22.30 7.99
CA VAL A 261 -15.98 -21.29 9.01
C VAL A 261 -16.42 -21.78 10.40
N ALA A 262 -17.61 -22.36 10.52
CA ALA A 262 -18.12 -22.89 11.77
C ALA A 262 -17.22 -24.00 12.33
N ASP A 263 -16.80 -24.95 11.49
CA ASP A 263 -15.92 -26.06 11.86
C ASP A 263 -14.56 -25.55 12.34
N LYS A 264 -13.94 -24.65 11.56
CA LYS A 264 -12.62 -24.10 11.88
C LYS A 264 -12.63 -23.18 13.10
N CYS A 265 -13.74 -22.49 13.35
CA CYS A 265 -13.93 -21.71 14.56
C CYS A 265 -14.48 -22.53 15.73
N SER A 266 -14.81 -23.81 15.53
CA SER A 266 -15.48 -24.71 16.49
C SER A 266 -16.71 -24.06 17.15
N ILE A 267 -17.64 -23.60 16.31
CA ILE A 267 -18.95 -23.07 16.73
C ILE A 267 -20.07 -23.82 16.00
N ASN A 268 -21.29 -23.74 16.53
CA ASN A 268 -22.46 -24.16 15.76
C ASN A 268 -22.67 -23.20 14.57
N VAL A 269 -22.85 -23.75 13.36
CA VAL A 269 -23.03 -22.99 12.12
C VAL A 269 -24.23 -22.04 12.17
N GLU A 270 -25.33 -22.42 12.84
CA GLU A 270 -26.52 -21.59 12.98
C GLU A 270 -26.22 -20.26 13.69
N TRP A 271 -25.23 -20.23 14.58
CA TRP A 271 -24.86 -19.03 15.32
C TRP A 271 -24.31 -17.92 14.41
N LEU A 272 -23.83 -18.25 13.20
CA LEU A 272 -23.42 -17.28 12.20
C LEU A 272 -24.61 -16.45 11.68
N TYR A 273 -25.82 -16.98 11.74
CA TYR A 273 -27.04 -16.38 11.16
C TYR A 273 -28.03 -15.86 12.22
N LEU A 274 -27.74 -16.04 13.50
CA LEU A 274 -28.55 -15.55 14.63
C LEU A 274 -28.03 -14.23 15.21
N ARG A 275 -28.84 -13.51 16.00
CA ARG A 275 -28.34 -12.35 16.77
C ARG A 275 -27.47 -12.82 17.94
N ASN A 276 -26.19 -13.06 17.68
CA ASN A 276 -25.20 -13.49 18.66
C ASN A 276 -23.93 -12.61 18.57
N ARG A 277 -23.42 -12.15 19.71
CA ARG A 277 -22.31 -11.20 19.84
C ARG A 277 -21.18 -11.68 20.75
N THR A 278 -21.15 -12.96 21.11
CA THR A 278 -19.98 -13.52 21.81
C THR A 278 -18.73 -13.30 20.96
N HIS A 279 -17.57 -13.14 21.61
CA HIS A 279 -16.32 -12.81 20.93
C HIS A 279 -16.03 -13.77 19.76
N ARG A 280 -16.12 -15.07 20.03
CA ARG A 280 -15.86 -16.16 19.08
C ARG A 280 -16.83 -16.15 17.89
N VAL A 281 -18.13 -15.96 18.13
CA VAL A 281 -19.13 -15.89 17.05
C VAL A 281 -18.98 -14.61 16.23
N SER A 282 -18.59 -13.50 16.86
CA SER A 282 -18.31 -12.24 16.16
C SER A 282 -17.12 -12.35 15.20
N GLU A 283 -16.07 -13.09 15.58
CA GLU A 283 -14.93 -13.38 14.71
C GLU A 283 -15.29 -14.31 13.56
N ALA A 284 -16.02 -15.39 13.85
CA ALA A 284 -16.50 -16.30 12.82
C ALA A 284 -17.42 -15.59 11.80
N LYS A 285 -18.32 -14.72 12.27
CA LYS A 285 -19.13 -13.87 11.39
C LYS A 285 -18.29 -12.91 10.56
N ALA A 286 -17.23 -12.32 11.15
CA ALA A 286 -16.32 -11.46 10.42
C ALA A 286 -15.62 -12.23 9.27
N LEU A 287 -15.13 -13.44 9.56
CA LEU A 287 -14.57 -14.35 8.56
C LEU A 287 -15.58 -14.71 7.47
N LEU A 288 -16.80 -15.15 7.83
CA LEU A 288 -17.84 -15.45 6.85
C LEU A 288 -18.17 -14.25 5.96
N VAL A 289 -18.34 -13.06 6.53
CA VAL A 289 -18.61 -11.83 5.76
C VAL A 289 -17.47 -11.53 4.80
N PHE A 290 -16.21 -11.68 5.22
CA PHE A 290 -15.05 -11.51 4.35
C PHE A 290 -15.04 -12.54 3.21
N LEU A 291 -15.07 -13.83 3.54
CA LEU A 291 -14.96 -14.91 2.57
C LEU A 291 -16.11 -14.88 1.56
N ALA A 292 -17.37 -14.72 2.02
CA ALA A 292 -18.52 -14.63 1.12
C ALA A 292 -18.47 -13.39 0.20
N THR A 293 -17.94 -12.27 0.70
CA THR A 293 -17.77 -11.08 -0.14
C THR A 293 -16.67 -11.27 -1.17
N GLU A 294 -15.56 -11.87 -0.75
CA GLU A 294 -14.36 -12.01 -1.58
C GLU A 294 -14.53 -13.09 -2.65
N TYR A 295 -15.19 -14.20 -2.31
CA TYR A 295 -15.26 -15.40 -3.15
C TYR A 295 -16.63 -15.60 -3.82
N LEU A 296 -17.73 -15.13 -3.22
CA LEU A 296 -19.08 -15.26 -3.80
C LEU A 296 -19.62 -13.93 -4.36
N GLY A 297 -18.82 -12.86 -4.32
CA GLY A 297 -19.22 -11.54 -4.78
C GLY A 297 -20.38 -10.91 -4.00
N LYS A 298 -20.71 -11.44 -2.81
CA LYS A 298 -21.79 -10.92 -1.96
C LYS A 298 -21.46 -9.52 -1.49
N ASN A 299 -22.43 -8.61 -1.52
CA ASN A 299 -22.21 -7.25 -1.03
C ASN A 299 -22.51 -7.12 0.48
N ASN A 300 -22.05 -6.02 1.08
CA ASN A 300 -22.23 -5.78 2.53
C ASN A 300 -23.71 -5.73 2.95
N VAL A 301 -24.62 -5.32 2.04
CA VAL A 301 -26.06 -5.24 2.33
C VAL A 301 -26.64 -6.65 2.43
N GLU A 302 -26.35 -7.50 1.45
CA GLU A 302 -26.73 -8.93 1.47
C GLU A 302 -26.21 -9.61 2.73
N MET A 303 -24.90 -9.49 3.00
CA MET A 303 -24.31 -10.10 4.18
C MET A 303 -24.91 -9.57 5.48
N SER A 304 -25.19 -8.27 5.58
CA SER A 304 -25.79 -7.69 6.79
C SER A 304 -27.14 -8.31 7.16
N ARG A 305 -27.97 -8.65 6.16
CA ARG A 305 -29.27 -9.31 6.35
C ARG A 305 -29.10 -10.76 6.80
N LEU A 306 -28.12 -11.45 6.23
CA LEU A 306 -27.81 -12.86 6.52
C LEU A 306 -27.28 -13.05 7.94
N VAL A 307 -26.22 -12.32 8.32
CA VAL A 307 -25.56 -12.48 9.63
C VAL A 307 -26.16 -11.60 10.75
N LYS A 308 -27.33 -10.99 10.48
CA LYS A 308 -28.15 -10.17 11.39
C LYS A 308 -27.41 -8.99 12.03
N MET A 309 -26.78 -8.15 11.19
CA MET A 309 -26.12 -6.91 11.61
C MET A 309 -26.49 -5.73 10.70
N THR A 310 -26.06 -4.52 11.06
CA THR A 310 -26.26 -3.35 10.18
C THR A 310 -25.28 -3.36 9.00
N PRO A 311 -25.59 -2.73 7.85
CA PRO A 311 -24.65 -2.64 6.73
C PRO A 311 -23.29 -2.03 7.10
N ALA A 312 -23.29 -1.01 7.97
CA ALA A 312 -22.07 -0.41 8.49
C ALA A 312 -21.27 -1.38 9.39
N ALA A 313 -21.96 -2.19 10.19
CA ALA A 313 -21.33 -3.25 10.97
C ALA A 313 -20.78 -4.37 10.07
N ALA A 314 -21.47 -4.75 8.99
CA ALA A 314 -20.97 -5.70 7.99
C ALA A 314 -19.71 -5.19 7.29
N GLY A 315 -19.65 -3.91 6.93
CA GLY A 315 -18.44 -3.29 6.39
C GLY A 315 -17.24 -3.37 7.37
N ARG A 316 -17.47 -3.13 8.67
CA ARG A 316 -16.43 -3.30 9.70
C ARG A 316 -16.07 -4.78 9.92
N ALA A 317 -17.05 -5.67 9.93
CA ALA A 317 -16.87 -7.10 10.07
C ALA A 317 -16.06 -7.68 8.91
N ARG A 318 -16.32 -7.24 7.67
CA ARG A 318 -15.50 -7.60 6.49
C ARG A 318 -14.03 -7.23 6.69
N MET A 319 -13.75 -6.01 7.16
CA MET A 319 -12.38 -5.57 7.42
C MET A 319 -11.72 -6.37 8.55
N LYS A 320 -12.47 -6.67 9.62
CA LYS A 320 -12.01 -7.54 10.71
C LYS A 320 -11.72 -8.95 10.18
N GLY A 321 -12.60 -9.51 9.37
CA GLY A 321 -12.49 -10.83 8.77
C GLY A 321 -11.30 -10.98 7.84
N PHE A 322 -11.05 -9.97 6.99
CA PHE A 322 -9.85 -9.91 6.15
C PHE A 322 -8.56 -10.03 6.98
N ASN A 323 -8.49 -9.29 8.10
CA ASN A 323 -7.32 -9.32 8.97
C ASN A 323 -7.13 -10.71 9.61
N ILE A 324 -8.19 -11.29 10.16
CA ILE A 324 -8.16 -12.62 10.78
C ILE A 324 -7.79 -13.67 9.72
N ALA A 325 -8.40 -13.60 8.54
CA ALA A 325 -8.17 -14.56 7.45
C ALA A 325 -6.70 -14.62 7.03
N ARG A 326 -6.00 -13.48 7.01
CA ARG A 326 -4.56 -13.45 6.73
C ARG A 326 -3.72 -14.04 7.85
N GLU A 327 -4.06 -13.77 9.10
CA GLU A 327 -3.33 -14.26 10.27
C GLU A 327 -3.40 -15.79 10.38
N ILE A 328 -4.55 -16.40 10.04
CA ILE A 328 -4.77 -17.85 10.17
C ILE A 328 -4.78 -18.59 8.82
N ASN A 329 -4.44 -17.90 7.74
CA ASN A 329 -4.49 -18.42 6.37
C ASN A 329 -5.86 -19.06 6.01
N ALA A 330 -6.97 -18.38 6.36
CA ALA A 330 -8.33 -18.90 6.17
C ALA A 330 -8.70 -19.08 4.68
N GLU A 331 -7.96 -18.48 3.76
CA GLU A 331 -8.11 -18.69 2.32
C GLU A 331 -7.85 -20.16 1.94
N SER A 332 -6.97 -20.84 2.68
CA SER A 332 -6.74 -22.28 2.53
C SER A 332 -8.00 -23.12 2.80
N TRP A 333 -8.95 -22.62 3.58
CA TRP A 333 -10.20 -23.32 3.88
C TRP A 333 -11.10 -23.38 2.66
N MET A 334 -10.88 -22.54 1.66
CA MET A 334 -11.71 -22.47 0.47
C MET A 334 -11.23 -23.44 -0.64
N LYS A 335 -10.10 -24.13 -0.46
CA LYS A 335 -9.67 -25.18 -1.39
C LYS A 335 -10.62 -26.38 -1.30
N VAL A 336 -11.08 -26.90 -2.43
CA VAL A 336 -11.60 -28.28 -2.52
C VAL A 336 -10.44 -29.17 -2.98
N ASN A 337 -10.38 -30.40 -2.47
CA ASN A 337 -9.38 -31.39 -2.88
C ASN A 337 -9.72 -32.01 -4.23
#